data_AF-A0A914R616-F1
#
_entry.id   AF-A0A914R616-F1
#
_cell.length_a   1.000
_cell.length_b   1.000
_cell.length_c   1.000
_cell.angle_alpha   90.00
_cell.angle_beta   90.00
_cell.angle_gamma   90.00
#
_symmetry.space_group_name_H-M   'P 1'
#
loop_
_entity.id
_entity.type
_entity.pdbx_description
1 polymer ?
#
loop_
_entity_poly.entity_id
_entity_poly.type
_entity_poly.pdbx_seq_one_letter_code
_entity_poly.pdbx_strand_id
1 'polypeptide(L)'
;MEAMKLLFAVFFVICATTIAKNNLQDYCTSSECQTDRRISVFEREALKQEIAKYKKILSQSGCSVCNIEGTTPCQNNGTCIVTDPYKYICNCPDNTAGDHCEEVLSCDENPCGVGAVCTVFNHKKVCTCPPGTDGDPMVSCEFRTKQACMSGDPHYTTFDGTYFHYMGTCPMYVMKACDAAVDWSIVGTNSFFSYNKQ
;
A
#
# COMPACT_ATOMS: atom_id res chain seq x y z
N MET A 1 -12.29 9.75 -46.06
CA MET A 1 -13.63 9.24 -45.73
C MET A 1 -13.81 8.94 -44.24
N GLU A 2 -12.81 8.38 -43.54
CA GLU A 2 -12.90 8.05 -42.10
C GLU A 2 -12.95 9.29 -41.18
N ALA A 3 -12.17 10.34 -41.45
CA ALA A 3 -12.22 11.59 -40.68
C ALA A 3 -13.59 12.32 -40.75
N MET A 4 -14.32 12.14 -41.86
CA MET A 4 -15.66 12.73 -42.04
C MET A 4 -16.72 11.99 -41.23
N LYS A 5 -16.56 10.66 -41.02
CA LYS A 5 -17.41 9.87 -40.14
C LYS A 5 -17.19 10.21 -38.66
N LEU A 6 -15.94 10.48 -38.27
CA LEU A 6 -15.58 10.92 -36.91
C LEU A 6 -16.19 12.29 -36.60
N LEU A 7 -16.10 13.24 -37.54
CA LEU A 7 -16.74 14.55 -37.44
C LEU A 7 -18.25 14.45 -37.32
N PHE A 8 -18.92 13.57 -38.08
CA PHE A 8 -20.36 13.33 -37.99
C PHE A 8 -20.77 12.70 -36.64
N ALA A 9 -19.99 11.74 -36.13
CA ALA A 9 -20.26 11.11 -34.83
C ALA A 9 -20.08 12.11 -33.68
N VAL A 10 -19.03 12.95 -33.72
CA VAL A 10 -18.82 14.04 -32.77
C VAL A 10 -19.95 15.07 -32.87
N PHE A 11 -20.44 15.39 -34.09
CA PHE A 11 -21.57 16.28 -34.29
C PHE A 11 -22.88 15.73 -33.69
N PHE A 12 -23.16 14.44 -33.86
CA PHE A 12 -24.34 13.79 -33.27
C PHE A 12 -24.28 13.75 -31.74
N VAL A 13 -23.13 13.45 -31.16
CA VAL A 13 -22.92 13.44 -29.71
C VAL A 13 -23.00 14.86 -29.12
N ILE A 14 -22.44 15.86 -29.80
CA ILE A 14 -22.58 17.26 -29.40
C ILE A 14 -24.05 17.69 -29.53
N CYS A 15 -24.74 17.36 -30.62
CA CYS A 15 -26.15 17.71 -30.81
C CYS A 15 -27.04 17.07 -29.73
N ALA A 16 -26.85 15.78 -29.43
CA ALA A 16 -27.56 15.06 -28.37
C ALA A 16 -27.29 15.62 -26.96
N THR A 17 -26.04 16.02 -26.67
CA THR A 17 -25.68 16.65 -25.39
C THR A 17 -26.09 18.13 -25.30
N THR A 18 -26.30 18.80 -26.43
CA THR A 18 -26.83 20.18 -26.49
C THR A 18 -28.37 20.18 -26.33
N ILE A 19 -29.05 19.17 -26.87
CA ILE A 19 -30.47 18.90 -26.62
C ILE A 19 -30.73 18.61 -25.13
N ALA A 20 -29.79 17.98 -24.43
CA ALA A 20 -29.85 17.78 -22.98
C ALA A 20 -29.66 19.07 -22.14
N LYS A 21 -29.31 20.20 -22.75
CA LYS A 21 -29.07 21.49 -22.05
C LYS A 21 -30.15 22.54 -22.25
N ASN A 22 -31.08 22.38 -23.20
CA ASN A 22 -32.15 23.34 -23.44
C ASN A 22 -33.54 22.68 -23.36
N ASN A 23 -34.49 23.45 -22.83
CA ASN A 23 -35.85 23.04 -22.46
C ASN A 23 -36.50 22.03 -23.41
N LEU A 24 -36.90 20.88 -22.85
CA LEU A 24 -37.64 19.79 -23.51
C LEU A 24 -38.98 20.24 -24.14
N GLN A 25 -39.45 21.43 -23.77
CA GLN A 25 -40.74 22.00 -24.17
C GLN A 25 -40.82 22.37 -25.65
N ASP A 26 -39.69 22.72 -26.30
CA ASP A 26 -39.69 23.22 -27.68
C ASP A 26 -39.79 22.11 -28.74
N TYR A 27 -39.64 20.84 -28.36
CA TYR A 27 -39.56 19.70 -29.29
C TYR A 27 -40.54 18.55 -29.02
N CYS A 28 -41.35 18.60 -27.96
CA CYS A 28 -42.39 17.61 -27.70
C CYS A 28 -43.79 18.20 -27.93
N THR A 29 -44.40 17.88 -29.08
CA THR A 29 -45.74 18.37 -29.48
C THR A 29 -46.88 17.39 -29.17
N SER A 30 -46.61 16.24 -28.56
CA SER A 30 -47.65 15.27 -28.17
C SER A 30 -47.60 14.92 -26.68
N SER A 31 -48.78 14.70 -26.10
CA SER A 31 -48.98 14.35 -24.68
C SER A 31 -48.40 13.00 -24.27
N GLU A 32 -47.98 12.17 -25.23
CA GLU A 32 -47.33 10.88 -25.00
C GLU A 32 -45.85 11.03 -24.59
N CYS A 33 -45.19 12.15 -24.93
CA CYS A 33 -43.78 12.39 -24.57
C CYS A 33 -43.60 12.68 -23.07
N GLN A 34 -44.59 13.28 -22.40
CA GLN A 34 -44.43 13.78 -21.03
C GLN A 34 -44.51 12.70 -19.94
N THR A 35 -45.00 11.50 -20.26
CA THR A 35 -45.21 10.42 -19.26
C THR A 35 -44.31 9.20 -19.46
N ASP A 36 -43.44 9.20 -20.48
CA ASP A 36 -42.57 8.06 -20.73
C ASP A 36 -41.31 8.07 -19.85
N ARG A 37 -41.34 7.29 -18.76
CA ARG A 37 -40.17 7.01 -17.91
C ARG A 37 -39.00 6.35 -18.65
N ARG A 38 -39.15 5.97 -19.94
CA ARG A 38 -38.10 5.33 -20.74
C ARG A 38 -37.00 6.27 -21.25
N ILE A 39 -37.20 7.59 -21.19
CA ILE A 39 -36.25 8.58 -21.74
C ILE A 39 -34.95 8.74 -20.91
N SER A 40 -34.79 8.10 -19.74
CA SER A 40 -33.53 8.24 -18.94
C SER A 40 -32.73 6.94 -18.74
N VAL A 41 -33.18 5.81 -19.29
CA VAL A 41 -32.54 4.49 -19.06
C VAL A 41 -32.11 3.82 -20.36
N PHE A 42 -32.90 3.95 -21.44
CA PHE A 42 -32.60 3.30 -22.72
C PHE A 42 -31.37 3.91 -23.42
N GLU A 43 -31.15 5.22 -23.27
CA GLU A 43 -29.97 5.92 -23.81
C GLU A 43 -28.67 5.51 -23.09
N ARG A 44 -28.71 5.21 -21.79
CA ARG A 44 -27.53 4.78 -21.04
C ARG A 44 -27.04 3.39 -21.46
N GLU A 45 -27.96 2.46 -21.69
CA GLU A 45 -27.59 1.11 -22.12
C GLU A 45 -27.15 1.09 -23.60
N ALA A 46 -27.80 1.87 -24.47
CA ALA A 46 -27.35 2.04 -25.85
C ALA A 46 -25.97 2.72 -25.93
N LEU A 47 -25.71 3.75 -25.11
CA LEU A 47 -24.41 4.42 -25.02
C LEU A 47 -23.32 3.49 -24.46
N LYS A 48 -23.63 2.64 -23.46
CA LYS A 48 -22.70 1.62 -22.97
C LYS A 48 -22.33 0.61 -24.07
N GLN A 49 -23.30 0.19 -24.88
CA GLN A 49 -23.05 -0.73 -26.00
C GLN A 49 -22.16 -0.08 -27.08
N GLU A 50 -22.39 1.19 -27.41
CA GLU A 50 -21.50 1.93 -28.31
C GLU A 50 -20.10 2.08 -27.72
N ILE A 51 -19.96 2.51 -26.46
CA ILE A 51 -18.66 2.63 -25.79
C ILE A 51 -17.92 1.29 -25.81
N ALA A 52 -18.59 0.18 -25.51
CA ALA A 52 -18.00 -1.16 -25.54
C ALA A 52 -17.49 -1.55 -26.93
N LYS A 53 -18.24 -1.18 -27.99
CA LYS A 53 -17.81 -1.36 -29.38
C LYS A 53 -16.53 -0.59 -29.68
N TYR A 54 -16.44 0.68 -29.29
CA TYR A 54 -15.23 1.49 -29.49
C TYR A 54 -14.05 1.02 -28.62
N LYS A 55 -14.27 0.59 -27.37
CA LYS A 55 -13.22 0.00 -26.51
C LYS A 55 -12.58 -1.24 -27.15
N LYS A 56 -13.39 -2.11 -27.78
CA LYS A 56 -12.92 -3.31 -28.50
C LYS A 56 -12.07 -2.98 -29.73
N ILE A 57 -12.43 -1.92 -30.45
CA ILE A 57 -11.64 -1.43 -31.59
C ILE A 57 -10.29 -0.91 -31.09
N LEU A 58 -10.28 -0.17 -29.97
CA LEU A 58 -9.04 0.36 -29.40
C LEU A 58 -8.09 -0.77 -28.94
N SER A 59 -8.61 -1.82 -28.30
CA SER A 59 -7.79 -2.94 -27.83
C SER A 59 -7.19 -3.81 -28.95
N GLN A 60 -7.70 -3.71 -30.18
CA GLN A 60 -7.21 -4.45 -31.35
C GLN A 60 -6.25 -3.62 -32.23
N SER A 61 -6.13 -2.32 -31.96
CA SER A 61 -5.37 -1.41 -32.80
C SER A 61 -3.86 -1.44 -32.56
N GLY A 62 -3.38 -2.19 -31.56
CA GLY A 62 -1.97 -2.21 -31.15
C GLY A 62 -1.50 -0.90 -30.48
N CYS A 63 -2.34 0.14 -30.48
CA CYS A 63 -2.15 1.37 -29.75
C CYS A 63 -2.59 1.15 -28.30
N SER A 64 -1.66 1.29 -27.36
CA SER A 64 -1.94 1.18 -25.93
C SER A 64 -1.34 2.35 -25.20
N VAL A 65 -1.98 2.80 -24.13
CA VAL A 65 -1.45 3.85 -23.25
C VAL A 65 -0.09 3.47 -22.63
N CYS A 66 0.26 2.18 -22.66
CA CYS A 66 1.56 1.66 -22.21
C CYS A 66 2.67 1.74 -23.28
N ASN A 67 2.34 2.06 -24.53
CA ASN A 67 3.30 2.19 -25.62
C ASN A 67 2.92 3.38 -26.48
N ILE A 68 3.48 4.54 -26.14
CA ILE A 68 3.30 5.80 -26.87
C ILE A 68 4.60 6.03 -27.64
N GLU A 69 4.55 5.89 -28.97
CA GLU A 69 5.69 6.13 -29.86
C GLU A 69 6.96 5.30 -29.53
N GLY A 70 6.79 4.10 -28.98
CA GLY A 70 7.91 3.22 -28.59
C GLY A 70 8.46 3.49 -27.19
N THR A 71 7.86 4.42 -26.42
CA THR A 71 8.19 4.68 -25.02
C THR A 71 7.14 4.12 -24.09
N THR A 72 7.57 3.61 -22.93
CA THR A 72 6.70 3.15 -21.85
C THR A 72 6.57 4.24 -20.80
N PRO A 73 5.36 4.51 -20.26
CA PRO A 73 5.18 5.54 -19.25
C PRO A 73 5.83 5.18 -17.90
N CYS A 74 5.95 3.88 -17.59
CA CYS A 74 6.61 3.43 -16.37
C CYS A 74 8.14 3.45 -16.54
N GLN A 75 8.82 4.08 -15.58
CA GLN A 75 10.26 4.22 -15.50
C GLN A 75 10.90 3.08 -14.67
N ASN A 76 12.24 3.04 -14.61
CA ASN A 76 13.01 2.16 -13.72
C ASN A 76 12.56 0.68 -13.72
N ASN A 77 12.36 0.11 -14.90
CA ASN A 77 11.88 -1.27 -15.10
C ASN A 77 10.47 -1.56 -14.53
N GLY A 78 9.65 -0.52 -14.32
CA GLY A 78 8.23 -0.66 -14.00
C GLY A 78 7.44 -1.36 -15.11
N THR A 79 6.52 -2.23 -14.72
CA THR A 79 5.64 -2.93 -15.67
C THR A 79 4.34 -2.14 -15.85
N CYS A 80 4.04 -1.74 -17.09
CA CYS A 80 2.81 -1.01 -17.39
C CYS A 80 1.61 -1.95 -17.56
N ILE A 81 0.54 -1.71 -16.79
CA ILE A 81 -0.69 -2.49 -16.81
C ILE A 81 -1.84 -1.59 -17.26
N VAL A 82 -2.45 -1.93 -18.41
CA VAL A 82 -3.63 -1.23 -18.93
C VAL A 82 -4.86 -1.61 -18.11
N THR A 83 -5.57 -0.63 -17.54
CA THR A 83 -6.83 -0.85 -16.80
C THR A 83 -8.06 -0.43 -17.60
N ASP A 84 -7.92 0.60 -18.42
CA ASP A 84 -8.89 1.02 -19.42
C ASP A 84 -8.14 1.45 -20.69
N PRO A 85 -8.82 1.57 -21.84
CA PRO A 85 -8.16 1.96 -23.09
C PRO A 85 -7.39 3.29 -23.04
N TYR A 86 -7.66 4.14 -22.04
CA TYR A 86 -6.98 5.42 -21.80
C TYR A 86 -6.34 5.50 -20.40
N LYS A 87 -6.34 4.42 -19.60
CA LYS A 87 -5.85 4.41 -18.22
C LYS A 87 -4.91 3.26 -17.98
N TYR A 88 -3.85 3.52 -17.23
CA TYR A 88 -2.87 2.52 -16.82
C TYR A 88 -2.50 2.69 -15.36
N ILE A 89 -1.82 1.67 -14.84
CA ILE A 89 -1.15 1.66 -13.56
C ILE A 89 0.25 1.08 -13.80
N CYS A 90 1.26 1.63 -13.14
CA CYS A 90 2.60 1.05 -13.13
C CYS A 90 2.76 0.10 -11.94
N ASN A 91 3.13 -1.14 -12.22
CA ASN A 91 3.60 -2.07 -11.20
C ASN A 91 5.11 -1.88 -11.02
N CYS A 92 5.48 -1.24 -9.92
CA CYS A 92 6.86 -0.85 -9.64
C CYS A 92 7.63 -2.00 -8.99
N PRO A 93 8.93 -2.15 -9.31
CA PRO A 93 9.87 -2.93 -8.49
C PRO A 93 9.91 -2.42 -7.04
N ASP A 94 10.29 -3.32 -6.11
CA ASP A 94 10.37 -2.99 -4.68
C ASP A 94 11.28 -1.79 -4.38
N ASN A 95 12.35 -1.62 -5.15
CA ASN A 95 13.31 -0.54 -5.03
C ASN A 95 12.88 0.77 -5.71
N THR A 96 11.62 0.91 -6.10
CA THR A 96 11.09 2.12 -6.76
C THR A 96 9.71 2.50 -6.24
N ALA A 97 9.36 3.78 -6.37
CA ALA A 97 8.09 4.36 -5.96
C ALA A 97 7.64 5.47 -6.93
N GLY A 98 6.44 6.01 -6.69
CA GLY A 98 5.78 6.99 -7.54
C GLY A 98 4.74 6.37 -8.47
N ASP A 99 3.93 7.22 -9.12
CA ASP A 99 2.86 6.78 -10.03
C ASP A 99 3.44 6.15 -11.32
N HIS A 100 4.67 6.51 -11.66
CA HIS A 100 5.40 6.06 -12.84
C HIS A 100 6.72 5.37 -12.49
N CYS A 101 6.90 4.94 -11.23
CA CYS A 101 8.14 4.33 -10.74
C CYS A 101 9.38 5.22 -10.93
N GLU A 102 9.21 6.54 -10.96
CA GLU A 102 10.24 7.55 -11.19
C GLU A 102 11.20 7.71 -10.00
N GLU A 103 10.74 7.37 -8.80
CA GLU A 103 11.52 7.49 -7.58
C GLU A 103 12.33 6.21 -7.34
N VAL A 104 13.66 6.33 -7.29
CA VAL A 104 14.54 5.20 -6.95
C VAL A 104 14.81 5.18 -5.45
N LEU A 105 14.42 4.10 -4.79
CA LEU A 105 14.65 3.86 -3.38
C LEU A 105 15.96 3.10 -3.21
N SER A 106 17.04 3.83 -2.93
CA SER A 106 18.34 3.25 -2.55
C SER A 106 18.68 3.49 -1.08
N CYS A 107 19.31 2.48 -0.47
CA CYS A 107 19.91 2.49 0.86
C CYS A 107 21.45 2.60 0.83
N ASP A 108 22.07 2.85 -0.34
CA ASP A 108 23.53 2.85 -0.50
C ASP A 108 24.23 3.86 0.43
N GLU A 109 23.65 5.06 0.57
CA GLU A 109 24.15 6.11 1.47
C GLU A 109 23.57 6.03 2.90
N ASN A 110 22.88 4.94 3.23
CA ASN A 110 22.14 4.71 4.48
C ASN A 110 21.52 6.00 5.11
N PRO A 111 20.28 6.38 4.73
CA PRO A 111 19.62 7.59 5.25
C PRO A 111 19.18 7.49 6.72
N CYS A 112 19.48 6.40 7.41
CA CYS A 112 19.03 6.14 8.78
C CYS A 112 19.99 6.73 9.82
N GLY A 113 19.54 6.71 11.08
CA GLY A 113 20.36 7.10 12.22
C GLY A 113 21.59 6.22 12.43
N VAL A 114 22.50 6.68 13.29
CA VAL A 114 23.75 5.97 13.59
C VAL A 114 23.45 4.57 14.15
N GLY A 115 24.05 3.52 13.56
CA GLY A 115 23.84 2.13 14.00
C GLY A 115 22.53 1.49 13.54
N ALA A 116 21.66 2.23 12.83
CA ALA A 116 20.45 1.69 12.23
C ALA A 116 20.71 1.09 10.83
N VAL A 117 19.87 0.14 10.43
CA VAL A 117 19.93 -0.53 9.12
C VAL A 117 18.80 -0.01 8.23
N CYS A 118 19.16 0.51 7.04
CA CYS A 118 18.22 0.83 5.99
C CYS A 118 17.88 -0.42 5.18
N THR A 119 16.59 -0.64 4.96
CA THR A 119 16.07 -1.62 4.01
C THR A 119 14.96 -0.98 3.18
N VAL A 120 14.72 -1.48 1.98
CA VAL A 120 13.55 -1.10 1.20
C VAL A 120 12.48 -2.15 1.39
N PHE A 121 11.30 -1.74 1.85
CA PHE A 121 10.18 -2.61 2.11
C PHE A 121 8.87 -1.91 1.76
N ASN A 122 7.98 -2.58 1.02
CA ASN A 122 6.70 -2.03 0.55
C ASN A 122 6.84 -0.65 -0.12
N HIS A 123 7.77 -0.52 -1.09
CA HIS A 123 8.05 0.73 -1.80
C HIS A 123 8.39 1.92 -0.88
N LYS A 124 9.03 1.65 0.27
CA LYS A 124 9.48 2.68 1.22
C LYS A 124 10.84 2.32 1.79
N LYS A 125 11.63 3.34 2.11
CA LYS A 125 12.84 3.17 2.92
C LYS A 125 12.40 2.99 4.37
N VAL A 126 12.83 1.90 4.98
CA VAL A 126 12.52 1.54 6.36
C VAL A 126 13.83 1.40 7.12
N CYS A 127 13.97 2.19 8.18
CA CYS A 127 15.08 2.08 9.11
C CYS A 127 14.66 1.24 10.30
N THR A 128 15.53 0.32 10.71
CA THR A 128 15.31 -0.52 11.88
C THR A 128 16.56 -0.61 12.73
N CYS A 129 16.38 -0.71 14.05
CA CYS A 129 17.47 -1.05 14.94
C CYS A 129 17.77 -2.56 14.84
N PRO A 130 19.03 -2.97 14.61
CA PRO A 130 19.38 -4.38 14.55
C PRO A 130 19.13 -5.08 15.91
N PRO A 131 18.96 -6.41 15.92
CA PRO A 131 18.73 -7.17 17.15
C PRO A 131 19.77 -6.87 18.22
N GLY A 132 19.32 -6.63 19.46
CA GLY A 132 20.17 -6.28 20.60
C GLY A 132 20.45 -4.78 20.77
N THR A 133 19.98 -3.93 19.85
CA THR A 133 20.04 -2.47 19.98
C THR A 133 18.65 -1.87 20.17
N ASP A 134 18.58 -0.69 20.78
CA ASP A 134 17.34 0.04 21.04
C ASP A 134 17.58 1.55 20.88
N GLY A 135 16.54 2.29 20.52
CA GLY A 135 16.62 3.72 20.18
C GLY A 135 15.64 4.13 19.09
N ASP A 136 15.89 5.30 18.51
CA ASP A 136 15.14 5.80 17.36
C ASP A 136 15.93 5.49 16.08
N PRO A 137 15.41 4.63 15.17
CA PRO A 137 16.10 4.29 13.92
C PRO A 137 16.42 5.48 13.00
N MET A 138 15.79 6.64 13.19
CA MET A 138 16.10 7.88 12.47
C MET A 138 17.26 8.68 13.10
N VAL A 139 17.58 8.44 14.37
CA VAL A 139 18.56 9.22 15.14
C VAL A 139 19.77 8.37 15.50
N SER A 140 19.58 7.36 16.34
CA SER A 140 20.60 6.38 16.70
C SER A 140 20.02 5.12 17.33
N CYS A 141 20.66 3.99 17.04
CA CYS A 141 20.45 2.70 17.68
C CYS A 141 21.70 2.33 18.47
N GLU A 142 21.53 2.03 19.76
CA GLU A 142 22.64 1.72 20.66
C GLU A 142 22.35 0.46 21.47
N PHE A 143 23.40 -0.23 21.93
CA PHE A 143 23.24 -1.31 22.89
C PHE A 143 22.75 -0.74 24.22
N ARG A 144 21.51 -1.06 24.59
CA ARG A 144 20.97 -0.70 25.90
C ARG A 144 20.84 -1.93 26.78
N THR A 145 21.48 -1.89 27.95
CA THR A 145 21.21 -2.85 29.01
C THR A 145 19.82 -2.59 29.56
N LYS A 146 18.88 -3.52 29.34
CA LYS A 146 17.61 -3.54 30.06
C LYS A 146 17.83 -4.28 31.38
N GLN A 147 17.31 -3.72 32.47
CA GLN A 147 17.44 -4.31 33.80
C GLN A 147 16.07 -4.85 34.24
N ALA A 148 16.04 -6.11 34.64
CA ALA A 148 14.97 -6.66 35.46
C ALA A 148 15.44 -6.65 36.93
N CYS A 149 14.55 -6.29 37.84
CA CYS A 149 14.87 -6.14 39.25
C CYS A 149 13.98 -7.04 40.09
N MET A 150 14.58 -7.60 41.14
CA MET A 150 13.87 -8.24 42.24
C MET A 150 14.32 -7.54 43.52
N SER A 151 13.44 -6.78 44.16
CA SER A 151 13.80 -5.92 45.30
C SER A 151 12.93 -6.19 46.52
N GLY A 152 13.50 -6.94 47.48
CA GLY A 152 12.79 -7.34 48.69
C GLY A 152 11.75 -8.44 48.45
N ASP A 153 11.01 -8.79 49.50
CA ASP A 153 9.99 -9.84 49.46
C ASP A 153 8.61 -9.22 49.17
N PRO A 154 7.99 -9.43 47.99
CA PRO A 154 8.50 -10.01 46.75
C PRO A 154 8.22 -9.09 45.55
N HIS A 155 9.03 -8.05 45.38
CA HIS A 155 8.79 -7.04 44.34
C HIS A 155 9.58 -7.40 43.08
N TYR A 156 8.88 -7.54 41.97
CA TYR A 156 9.46 -7.86 40.66
C TYR A 156 9.22 -6.71 39.70
N THR A 157 10.26 -6.34 38.97
CA THR A 157 10.18 -5.45 37.81
C THR A 157 10.77 -6.17 36.61
N THR A 158 9.97 -6.39 35.56
CA THR A 158 10.42 -7.03 34.31
C THR A 158 11.16 -6.06 33.40
N PHE A 159 11.76 -6.57 32.32
CA PHE A 159 12.53 -5.79 31.36
C PHE A 159 11.75 -4.68 30.64
N ASP A 160 10.42 -4.82 30.55
CA ASP A 160 9.49 -3.81 30.03
C ASP A 160 9.04 -2.79 31.09
N GLY A 161 9.51 -2.94 32.34
CA GLY A 161 9.16 -2.07 33.47
C GLY A 161 7.87 -2.49 34.20
N THR A 162 7.23 -3.60 33.81
CA THR A 162 6.04 -4.07 34.52
C THR A 162 6.39 -4.48 35.94
N TYR A 163 5.65 -3.96 36.90
CA TYR A 163 5.86 -4.22 38.32
C TYR A 163 4.78 -5.15 38.87
N PHE A 164 5.19 -6.19 39.58
CA PHE A 164 4.25 -7.08 40.26
C PHE A 164 4.83 -7.69 41.53
N HIS A 165 3.92 -8.18 42.36
CA HIS A 165 4.25 -8.93 43.56
C HIS A 165 4.00 -10.41 43.33
N TYR A 166 4.93 -11.27 43.74
CA TYR A 166 4.71 -12.71 43.67
C TYR A 166 5.26 -13.45 44.89
N MET A 167 4.36 -13.97 45.72
CA MET A 167 4.66 -14.61 47.02
C MET A 167 4.89 -16.13 46.92
N GLY A 168 5.23 -16.67 45.75
CA GLY A 168 5.41 -18.11 45.60
C GLY A 168 6.70 -18.62 46.24
N THR A 169 6.63 -19.82 46.81
CA THR A 169 7.73 -20.46 47.56
C THR A 169 8.56 -21.44 46.75
N CYS A 170 8.09 -21.83 45.56
CA CYS A 170 8.80 -22.76 44.69
C CYS A 170 9.89 -22.06 43.88
N PRO A 171 11.00 -22.76 43.54
CA PRO A 171 11.95 -22.28 42.54
C PRO A 171 11.25 -21.99 41.22
N MET A 172 11.48 -20.81 40.66
CA MET A 172 10.96 -20.38 39.37
C MET A 172 12.10 -19.97 38.44
N TYR A 173 11.83 -20.00 37.14
CA TYR A 173 12.69 -19.32 36.18
C TYR A 173 12.48 -17.82 36.29
N VAL A 174 13.51 -17.10 36.73
CA VAL A 174 13.56 -15.64 36.68
C VAL A 174 13.86 -15.19 35.26
N MET A 175 14.75 -15.93 34.58
CA MET A 175 15.07 -15.75 33.16
C MET A 175 15.39 -17.10 32.53
N LYS A 176 14.96 -17.31 31.28
CA LYS A 176 15.30 -18.48 30.49
C LYS A 176 15.41 -18.07 29.03
N ALA A 177 16.42 -18.56 28.32
CA ALA A 177 16.52 -18.36 26.89
C ALA A 177 15.35 -19.04 26.16
N CYS A 178 14.75 -18.33 25.21
CA CYS A 178 13.68 -18.88 24.38
C CYS A 178 14.22 -19.79 23.26
N ASP A 179 15.46 -19.56 22.83
CA ASP A 179 16.10 -20.32 21.77
C ASP A 179 16.68 -21.63 22.32
N ALA A 180 16.22 -22.77 21.78
CA ALA A 180 16.71 -24.09 22.16
C ALA A 180 18.19 -24.32 21.80
N ALA A 181 18.75 -23.51 20.90
CA ALA A 181 20.19 -23.54 20.59
C ALA A 181 21.05 -22.93 21.71
N VAL A 182 20.44 -22.18 22.65
CA VAL A 182 21.12 -21.47 23.73
C VAL A 182 20.52 -21.91 25.06
N ASP A 183 21.14 -22.86 25.76
CA ASP A 183 20.61 -23.40 27.02
C ASP A 183 21.23 -22.72 28.26
N TRP A 184 20.68 -21.57 28.65
CA TRP A 184 20.94 -20.97 29.95
C TRP A 184 19.66 -20.52 30.63
N SER A 185 19.67 -20.59 31.97
CA SER A 185 18.57 -20.10 32.79
C SER A 185 19.05 -19.57 34.13
N ILE A 186 18.31 -18.59 34.64
CA ILE A 186 18.45 -18.07 35.99
C ILE A 186 17.24 -18.57 36.77
N VAL A 187 17.50 -19.41 37.76
CA VAL A 187 16.47 -19.96 38.64
C VAL A 187 16.57 -19.25 39.99
N GLY A 188 15.42 -18.81 40.50
CA GLY A 188 15.34 -18.08 41.76
C GLY A 188 14.20 -18.56 42.63
N THR A 189 14.33 -18.31 43.92
CA THR A 189 13.28 -18.37 44.93
C THR A 189 13.22 -17.00 45.60
N ASN A 190 12.16 -16.71 46.35
CA ASN A 190 12.09 -15.48 47.17
C ASN A 190 13.21 -15.40 48.24
N SER A 191 14.04 -16.43 48.40
CA SER A 191 15.10 -16.52 49.41
C SER A 191 16.52 -16.73 48.84
N PHE A 192 16.67 -17.16 47.58
CA PHE A 192 17.96 -17.61 47.01
C PHE A 192 17.95 -17.68 45.46
N PHE A 193 19.11 -17.51 44.82
CA PHE A 193 19.29 -17.61 43.36
C PHE A 193 20.39 -18.60 42.95
N SER A 194 20.18 -19.29 41.82
CA SER A 194 21.14 -20.19 41.19
C SER A 194 21.23 -19.92 39.67
N TYR A 195 22.45 -19.84 39.16
CA TYR A 195 22.74 -19.70 37.73
C TYR A 195 23.10 -21.05 37.13
N ASN A 196 22.40 -21.45 36.07
CA ASN A 196 22.66 -22.69 35.34
C ASN A 196 23.02 -22.37 33.88
N LYS A 197 24.18 -22.88 33.44
CA LYS A 197 24.66 -22.84 32.07
C LYS A 197 25.22 -24.22 31.73
N GLN A 198 24.74 -24.83 30.65
CA GLN A 198 25.33 -26.06 30.09
C GLN A 198 26.45 -25.73 29.10
#